data_AF-A0A7J6TAV1-F1
#
_entry.id   AF-A0A7J6TAV1-F1
#
_cell.length_a   1.000
_cell.length_b   1.000
_cell.length_c   1.000
_cell.angle_alpha   90.00
_cell.angle_beta   90.00
_cell.angle_gamma   90.00
#
_symmetry.space_group_name_H-M   'P 1'
#
loop_
_entity.id
_entity.type
_entity.pdbx_description
1 polymer ?
#
loop_
_entity_poly.entity_id
_entity_poly.type
_entity_poly.pdbx_seq_one_letter_code
_entity_poly.pdbx_strand_id
1 'polypeptide(L)'
;MDAASLAQFERLCTEFYNPPNEQAQRHAHEVLTPLLNGIDSVPQLQYVLANSSNQQALVFASTALTKVATANWTAVTEQQREDMK
;
A
#
# COMPACT_ATOMS: atom_id res chain seq x y z
N MET A 1 -5.64 8.28 -10.71
CA MET A 1 -6.40 8.11 -9.47
C MET A 1 -7.12 9.43 -9.21
N ASP A 2 -8.43 9.41 -9.03
CA ASP A 2 -9.24 10.63 -8.89
C ASP A 2 -9.31 11.11 -7.44
N ALA A 3 -9.70 12.37 -7.23
CA ALA A 3 -9.82 12.96 -5.88
C ALA A 3 -10.79 12.17 -4.98
N ALA A 4 -11.85 11.60 -5.55
CA ALA A 4 -12.78 10.75 -4.81
C ALA A 4 -12.12 9.45 -4.33
N SER A 5 -11.28 8.83 -5.18
CA SER A 5 -10.53 7.62 -4.83
C SER A 5 -9.47 7.91 -3.76
N LEU A 6 -8.84 9.09 -3.80
CA LEU A 6 -7.90 9.55 -2.78
C LEU A 6 -8.59 9.68 -1.42
N ALA A 7 -9.73 10.36 -1.37
CA ALA A 7 -10.48 10.53 -0.12
C ALA A 7 -10.98 9.19 0.47
N GLN A 8 -11.34 8.22 -0.39
CA GLN A 8 -11.68 6.87 0.07
C GLN A 8 -10.47 6.14 0.66
N PHE A 9 -9.31 6.23 0.00
CA PHE A 9 -8.07 5.63 0.50
C PHE A 9 -7.67 6.21 1.85
N GLU A 10 -7.75 7.54 1.99
CA GLU A 10 -7.47 8.22 3.25
C GLU A 10 -8.38 7.74 4.38
N ARG A 11 -9.68 7.56 4.11
CA ARG A 11 -10.62 6.99 5.10
C ARG A 11 -10.26 5.57 5.49
N LEU A 12 -9.96 4.71 4.51
CA LEU A 12 -9.57 3.32 4.79
C LEU A 12 -8.30 3.27 5.64
N CYS A 13 -7.31 4.11 5.35
CA CYS A 13 -6.11 4.23 6.18
C CYS A 13 -6.46 4.74 7.60
N THR A 14 -7.33 5.74 7.73
CA THR A 14 -7.79 6.21 9.03
C THR A 14 -8.53 5.11 9.81
N GLU A 15 -9.39 4.34 9.17
CA GLU A 15 -10.09 3.19 9.78
C GLU A 15 -9.13 2.05 10.12
N PHE A 16 -8.02 1.89 9.40
CA PHE A 16 -7.00 0.89 9.69
C PHE A 16 -6.20 1.24 10.96
N TYR A 17 -5.78 2.52 11.10
CA TYR A 17 -4.99 2.97 12.25
C TYR A 17 -5.84 3.35 13.47
N ASN A 18 -7.04 3.89 13.24
CA ASN A 18 -7.97 4.30 14.29
C ASN A 18 -9.39 3.79 13.96
N PRO A 19 -9.61 2.47 14.06
CA PRO A 19 -10.89 1.87 13.72
C PRO A 19 -11.99 2.35 14.67
N PRO A 20 -13.13 2.83 14.13
CA PRO A 20 -14.28 3.15 14.96
C PRO A 20 -14.96 1.89 15.50
N ASN A 21 -14.91 0.78 14.76
CA ASN A 21 -15.51 -0.51 15.10
C ASN A 21 -14.72 -1.67 14.48
N GLU A 22 -14.85 -2.88 15.01
CA GLU A 22 -14.16 -4.09 14.49
C GLU A 22 -14.50 -4.39 13.01
N GLN A 23 -15.72 -4.07 12.58
CA GLN A 23 -16.15 -4.25 11.18
C GLN A 23 -15.41 -3.32 10.22
N ALA A 24 -15.23 -2.05 10.61
CA ALA A 24 -14.48 -1.07 9.84
C ALA A 24 -12.99 -1.45 9.74
N GLN A 25 -12.42 -1.95 10.86
CA GLN A 25 -11.05 -2.45 10.87
C GLN A 25 -10.86 -3.63 9.91
N ARG A 26 -11.77 -4.61 9.95
CA ARG A 26 -11.72 -5.77 9.06
C ARG A 26 -11.84 -5.36 7.59
N HIS A 27 -12.80 -4.49 7.28
CA HIS A 27 -12.98 -3.99 5.92
C HIS A 27 -11.72 -3.25 5.42
N ALA A 28 -11.17 -2.34 6.23
CA ALA A 28 -9.95 -1.63 5.90
C ALA A 28 -8.77 -2.61 5.70
N HIS A 29 -8.61 -3.60 6.58
CA HIS A 29 -7.59 -4.65 6.41
C HIS A 29 -7.77 -5.44 5.12
N GLU A 30 -8.98 -5.89 4.80
CA GLU A 30 -9.25 -6.68 3.58
C GLU A 30 -8.95 -5.90 2.30
N VAL A 31 -9.24 -4.60 2.28
CA VAL A 31 -8.98 -3.75 1.12
C VAL A 31 -7.49 -3.35 1.04
N LEU A 32 -6.88 -2.97 2.16
CA LEU A 32 -5.51 -2.45 2.21
C LEU A 32 -4.42 -3.54 2.11
N THR A 33 -4.68 -4.76 2.60
CA THR A 33 -3.72 -5.88 2.53
C THR A 33 -3.27 -6.25 1.11
N PRO A 34 -4.16 -6.40 0.12
CA PRO A 34 -3.74 -6.66 -1.25
C PRO A 34 -3.01 -5.46 -1.86
N LEU A 35 -3.40 -4.22 -1.52
CA LEU A 35 -2.72 -3.00 -1.96
C LEU A 35 -1.26 -2.92 -1.46
N LEU A 36 -0.96 -3.47 -0.27
CA LEU A 36 0.40 -3.55 0.29
C LEU A 36 1.33 -4.50 -0.48
N ASN A 37 0.79 -5.49 -1.19
CA ASN A 37 1.55 -6.53 -1.86
C ASN A 37 1.46 -6.47 -3.39
N GLY A 38 0.51 -5.70 -3.93
CA GLY A 38 0.34 -5.54 -5.38
C GLY A 38 1.27 -4.50 -5.97
N ILE A 39 2.13 -4.90 -6.90
CA ILE A 39 2.96 -3.98 -7.71
C ILE A 39 2.11 -2.98 -8.49
N ASP A 40 0.94 -3.42 -8.97
CA ASP A 40 -0.02 -2.56 -9.68
C ASP A 40 -0.54 -1.39 -8.83
N SER A 41 -0.38 -1.48 -7.51
CA SER A 41 -0.77 -0.43 -6.56
C SER A 41 0.30 0.66 -6.43
N VAL A 42 1.55 0.41 -6.85
CA VAL A 42 2.68 1.36 -6.77
C VAL A 42 2.35 2.75 -7.34
N PRO A 43 1.83 2.91 -8.58
CA PRO A 43 1.50 4.24 -9.11
C PRO A 43 0.40 4.95 -8.30
N GLN A 44 -0.53 4.19 -7.70
CA GLN A 44 -1.58 4.75 -6.86
C GLN A 44 -1.01 5.23 -5.52
N LEU A 45 -0.12 4.44 -4.90
CA LEU A 45 0.54 4.79 -3.65
C LEU A 45 1.47 6.01 -3.81
N GLN A 46 2.17 6.12 -4.94
CA GLN A 46 2.94 7.32 -5.29
C GLN A 46 2.05 8.55 -5.47
N TYR A 47 0.90 8.38 -6.12
CA TYR A 47 -0.08 9.47 -6.25
C TYR A 47 -0.61 9.92 -4.88
N VAL A 48 -0.92 8.98 -3.97
CA VAL A 48 -1.31 9.28 -2.59
C VAL A 48 -0.20 10.07 -1.88
N LEU A 49 1.05 9.63 -1.98
CA LEU A 49 2.19 10.34 -1.39
C LEU A 49 2.37 11.76 -1.90
N ALA A 50 2.09 11.99 -3.18
CA ALA A 50 2.22 13.30 -3.81
C ALA A 50 1.03 14.23 -3.55
N ASN A 51 -0.17 13.70 -3.30
CA ASN A 51 -1.41 14.49 -3.27
C ASN A 51 -2.15 14.44 -1.91
N SER A 52 -1.88 13.45 -1.06
CA SER A 52 -2.53 13.32 0.25
C SER A 52 -1.86 14.23 1.28
N SER A 53 -2.68 14.85 2.12
CA SER A 53 -2.23 15.55 3.33
C SER A 53 -2.47 14.73 4.61
N ASN A 54 -3.03 13.52 4.48
CA ASN A 54 -3.34 12.66 5.61
C ASN A 54 -2.10 11.84 6.01
N GLN A 55 -1.56 12.11 7.20
CA GLN A 55 -0.38 11.43 7.73
C GLN A 55 -0.53 9.90 7.74
N GLN A 56 -1.72 9.37 8.02
CA GLN A 56 -1.97 7.92 8.04
C GLN A 56 -1.86 7.32 6.64
N ALA A 57 -2.39 8.02 5.62
CA ALA A 57 -2.29 7.59 4.24
C ALA A 57 -0.85 7.66 3.71
N LEU A 58 -0.09 8.70 4.09
CA LEU A 58 1.33 8.84 3.74
C LEU A 58 2.19 7.73 4.35
N VAL A 59 2.00 7.42 5.64
CA VAL A 59 2.71 6.34 6.33
C VAL A 59 2.37 4.99 5.70
N PHE A 60 1.09 4.73 5.43
CA PHE A 60 0.66 3.51 4.78
C PHE A 60 1.26 3.38 3.38
N ALA A 61 1.16 4.42 2.55
CA ALA A 61 1.68 4.41 1.19
C ALA A 61 3.20 4.19 1.16
N SER A 62 3.94 4.83 2.06
CA SER A 62 5.39 4.64 2.20
C SER A 62 5.74 3.22 2.62
N THR A 63 4.98 2.65 3.56
CA THR A 63 5.16 1.27 4.05
C THR A 63 4.87 0.27 2.95
N ALA A 64 3.79 0.48 2.19
CA ALA A 64 3.40 -0.31 1.05
C ALA A 64 4.47 -0.31 -0.03
N LEU A 65 4.95 0.87 -0.43
CA LEU A 65 6.02 0.99 -1.41
C LEU A 65 7.31 0.31 -0.94
N THR A 66 7.67 0.46 0.33
CA THR A 66 8.86 -0.21 0.90
C THR A 66 8.69 -1.73 0.89
N LYS A 67 7.50 -2.23 1.22
CA LYS A 67 7.19 -3.66 1.18
C LYS A 67 7.22 -4.21 -0.24
N VAL A 68 6.56 -3.56 -1.18
CA VAL A 68 6.58 -3.95 -2.59
C VAL A 68 8.00 -3.91 -3.13
N ALA A 69 8.76 -2.86 -2.84
CA ALA A 69 10.17 -2.76 -3.22
C ALA A 69 10.96 -3.93 -2.63
N THR A 70 10.86 -4.20 -1.32
CA THR A 70 11.60 -5.28 -0.66
C THR A 70 11.18 -6.67 -1.16
N ALA A 71 9.88 -6.93 -1.31
CA ALA A 71 9.34 -8.21 -1.76
C ALA A 71 9.73 -8.53 -3.20
N ASN A 72 9.67 -7.54 -4.09
CA ASN A 72 10.13 -7.68 -5.47
C ASN A 72 11.65 -7.74 -5.57
N TRP A 73 12.37 -7.05 -4.68
CA TRP A 73 13.82 -7.14 -4.58
C TRP A 73 14.27 -8.55 -4.20
N THR A 74 13.57 -9.24 -3.29
CA THR A 74 13.85 -10.65 -2.97
C THR A 74 13.58 -11.59 -4.15
N ALA A 75 12.56 -11.32 -4.98
CA ALA A 75 12.30 -12.11 -6.19
C ALA A 75 13.40 -11.94 -7.25
N VAL A 76 14.12 -10.81 -7.25
CA VAL A 76 15.24 -10.55 -8.17
C VAL A 76 16.53 -11.30 -7.78
N THR A 77 16.70 -11.70 -6.52
CA THR A 77 17.97 -12.28 -6.04
C THR A 77 18.18 -13.79 -6.21
N GLU A 78 17.13 -14.57 -6.50
CA GLU A 78 17.28 -16.03 -6.76
C GLU A 78 17.30 -16.36 -8.26
N GLN A 79 16.45 -15.72 -9.07
CA GLN A 79 16.34 -16.05 -10.50
C GLN A 79 17.53 -15.57 -11.36
N GLN A 80 18.41 -14.72 -10.81
CA GLN A 80 19.66 -14.27 -11.44
C GLN A 80 20.88 -15.13 -11.05
N ARG A 81 20.77 -16.02 -10.05
CA ARG A 81 21.89 -16.89 -9.63
C ARG A 81 21.96 -18.21 -10.37
N GLU A 82 20.87 -18.64 -11.00
CA GLU A 82 20.81 -19.91 -11.73
C GLU A 82 21.08 -19.79 -13.24
N ASP A 83 20.95 -18.61 -13.85
CA ASP A 83 21.34 -18.37 -15.25
C ASP A 83 22.86 -18.17 -15.44
N MET A 84 23.63 -18.31 -14.36
CA MET A 84 25.09 -18.15 -14.33
C MET A 84 25.79 -19.41 -13.78
N LYS A 85 25.28 -20.60 -14.14
CA LYS A 85 25.95 -21.87 -13.86
C LYS A 85 25.91 -22.84 -15.05
#